data_AF-A0A6G4KDT4-F1
#
_entry.id   AF-A0A6G4KDT4-F1
#
_cell.length_a   1.000
_cell.length_b   1.000
_cell.length_c   1.000
_cell.angle_alpha   90.00
_cell.angle_beta   90.00
_cell.angle_gamma   90.00
#
_symmetry.space_group_name_H-M   'P 1'
#
loop_
_entity.id
_entity.type
_entity.pdbx_description
1 polymer ?
#
loop_
_entity_poly.entity_id
_entity_poly.type
_entity_poly.pdbx_seq_one_letter_code
_entity_poly.pdbx_strand_id
1 'polypeptide(L)' 'MIWKRQATLEQLNRLGEGNMVGLLDIRFETVTDDTLE' A
#
# COMPACT_ATOMS: atom_id res chain seq x y z
N MET A 1 0.09 15.13 7.48
CA MET A 1 0.60 13.73 7.43
C MET A 1 0.28 12.94 8.71
N ILE A 2 -0.54 11.90 8.63
CA ILE A 2 -0.89 10.99 9.75
C ILE A 2 0.12 9.85 9.91
N TRP A 3 0.88 9.55 8.86
CA TRP A 3 1.81 8.43 8.80
C TRP A 3 2.98 8.59 9.76
N LYS A 4 3.32 7.52 10.48
CA LYS A 4 4.49 7.44 11.36
C LYS A 4 5.65 6.67 10.77
N ARG A 5 5.42 5.98 9.65
CA ARG A 5 6.41 5.18 8.91
C ARG A 5 6.41 5.63 7.47
N GLN A 6 7.59 5.76 6.91
CA GLN A 6 7.75 6.10 5.50
C GLN A 6 7.71 4.80 4.69
N ALA A 7 6.93 4.82 3.61
CA ALA A 7 6.84 3.74 2.64
C ALA A 7 6.50 4.31 1.26
N THR A 8 6.94 3.64 0.20
CA THR A 8 6.52 3.93 -1.18
C THR A 8 5.33 3.05 -1.57
N LEU A 9 4.57 3.44 -2.59
CA LEU A 9 3.51 2.60 -3.17
C LEU A 9 4.04 1.23 -3.63
N GLU A 10 5.26 1.18 -4.18
CA GLU A 10 5.90 -0.08 -4.56
C GLU A 10 6.13 -0.98 -3.34
N GLN A 11 6.65 -0.42 -2.25
CA GLN A 11 6.85 -1.18 -1.00
C GLN A 11 5.53 -1.67 -0.43
N LEU A 12 4.47 -0.84 -0.43
CA LEU A 12 3.14 -1.22 0.05
C LEU A 12 2.53 -2.35 -0.79
N ASN A 13 2.60 -2.24 -2.11
CA ASN A 13 2.07 -3.28 -3.01
C ASN A 13 2.86 -4.59 -2.92
N ARG A 14 4.18 -4.53 -2.66
CA ARG A 14 5.00 -5.74 -2.43
C ARG A 14 4.57 -6.52 -1.18
N LEU A 15 4.01 -5.85 -0.16
CA LEU A 15 3.48 -6.52 1.02
C LEU A 15 2.27 -7.41 0.69
N GLY A 16 1.61 -7.24 -0.45
CA GLY A 16 0.52 -8.09 -0.92
C GLY A 16 0.98 -9.42 -1.52
N GLU A 17 2.26 -9.56 -1.87
CA GLU A 17 2.79 -10.78 -2.49
C GLU A 17 2.63 -12.00 -1.57
N GLY A 18 2.07 -13.08 -2.11
CA GLY A 18 1.86 -14.33 -1.37
C GLY A 18 0.74 -14.31 -0.33
N ASN A 19 -0.12 -13.27 -0.31
CA ASN A 19 -1.33 -13.25 0.52
C ASN A 19 -2.57 -12.80 -0.26
N MET A 20 -3.70 -12.68 0.45
CA MET A 20 -5.00 -12.34 -0.12
C MET A 20 -4.99 -11.05 -0.96
N VAL A 21 -4.23 -10.03 -0.56
CA VAL A 21 -4.16 -8.75 -1.27
C VAL A 21 -3.63 -8.95 -2.69
N GLY A 22 -2.49 -9.64 -2.84
CA GLY A 22 -1.92 -9.95 -4.14
C GLY A 22 -2.72 -10.99 -4.94
N LEU A 23 -3.35 -11.96 -4.26
CA LEU A 23 -4.17 -12.99 -4.93
C LEU A 23 -5.45 -12.41 -5.55
N LEU A 24 -5.96 -11.31 -5.01
CA LEU A 24 -7.12 -10.60 -5.53
C LEU A 24 -6.76 -9.41 -6.43
N ASP A 25 -5.46 -9.24 -6.75
CA ASP A 25 -4.92 -8.11 -7.51
C ASP A 25 -5.32 -6.74 -6.95
N ILE A 26 -5.41 -6.63 -5.62
CA ILE A 26 -5.63 -5.34 -4.95
C ILE A 26 -4.34 -4.51 -5.07
N ARG A 27 -4.50 -3.26 -5.51
CA ARG A 27 -3.41 -2.31 -5.71
C ARG A 27 -3.68 -1.03 -4.94
N PHE A 28 -2.68 -0.58 -4.20
CA PHE A 28 -2.61 0.80 -3.72
C PHE A 28 -2.11 1.67 -4.87
N GLU A 29 -2.85 2.73 -5.17
CA GLU A 29 -2.58 3.68 -6.25
C GLU A 29 -2.17 5.05 -5.72
N THR A 30 -2.63 5.43 -4.53
CA THR A 30 -2.38 6.77 -3.97
C THR A 30 -2.08 6.73 -2.47
N VAL A 31 -1.04 7.45 -2.06
CA VAL A 31 -0.80 7.79 -0.65
C VAL A 31 -0.80 9.31 -0.54
N THR A 32 -1.74 9.84 0.22
CA THR A 32 -1.78 11.26 0.57
C THR A 32 -1.24 11.46 1.98
N ASP A 33 -1.38 12.67 2.50
CA ASP A 33 -1.00 12.97 3.88
C ASP A 33 -1.90 12.27 4.91
N ASP A 34 -3.12 11.87 4.55
CA ASP A 34 -4.14 11.36 5.46
C ASP A 34 -4.95 10.16 4.95
N THR A 35 -4.70 9.72 3.71
CA THR A 35 -5.38 8.57 3.09
C THR A 35 -4.44 7.62 2.36
N LEU A 36 -4.81 6.34 2.33
CA LEU A 36 -4.22 5.29 1.52
C LEU A 36 -5.34 4.69 0.68
N GLU A 37 -5.18 4.75 -0.63
CA GLU A 37 -6.12 4.23 -1.63
C GLU A 37 -5.40 3.22 -2.52
#